data_AF-A0A9Q9YUS7-F1
#
_entry.id   AF-A0A9Q9YUS7-F1
#
_cell.length_a   1.000
_cell.length_b   1.000
_cell.length_c   1.000
_cell.angle_alpha   90.00
_cell.angle_beta   90.00
_cell.angle_gamma   90.00
#
_symmetry.space_group_name_H-M   'P 1'
#
loop_
_entity.id
_entity.type
_entity.pdbx_description
1 polymer ?
#
loop_
_entity_poly.entity_id
_entity_poly.type
_entity_poly.pdbx_seq_one_letter_code
_entity_poly.pdbx_strand_id
1 'polypeptide(L)'
;MKESTTVVLVSVTILPALDDEIPEERSVYQLRLSSLTLGSAINPDRQLATITMAASDLPHGLFSFSQASLRATEEDRAVNMTIVRSMGLFGSVWVSYHTEGRTVVIGQDFGQSCGRLLYGPGESSRVITLSILDEDLLEGPEEFFLNITLVELLNASSLDFTVREYGLQIYQHPGV
;
A
#
# COMPACT_ATOMS: atom_id res chain seq x y z
N MET A 1 -31.12 40.52 -44.88
CA MET A 1 -30.64 39.19 -44.47
C MET A 1 -29.95 39.39 -43.13
N LYS A 2 -30.50 38.88 -42.01
CA LYS A 2 -29.85 39.01 -40.70
C LYS A 2 -28.97 37.78 -40.51
N GLU A 3 -27.67 37.98 -40.34
CA GLU A 3 -26.78 36.91 -39.90
C GLU A 3 -27.15 36.53 -38.46
N SER A 4 -27.50 35.27 -38.23
CA SER A 4 -27.63 34.73 -36.88
C SER A 4 -26.26 34.23 -36.43
N THR A 5 -25.65 34.94 -35.49
CA THR A 5 -24.44 34.48 -34.78
C THR A 5 -24.82 33.38 -33.80
N THR A 6 -24.35 32.16 -34.04
CA THR A 6 -24.46 31.06 -33.08
C THR A 6 -23.34 31.20 -32.04
N VAL A 7 -23.68 31.54 -30.80
CA VAL A 7 -22.75 31.52 -29.68
C VAL A 7 -22.75 30.10 -29.09
N VAL A 8 -21.63 29.39 -29.21
CA VAL A 8 -21.42 28.10 -28.54
C VAL A 8 -20.75 28.37 -27.19
N LEU A 9 -21.47 28.14 -26.10
CA LEU A 9 -20.89 28.14 -24.76
C LEU A 9 -20.21 26.80 -24.51
N VAL A 10 -18.88 26.79 -24.42
CA VAL A 10 -18.10 25.61 -24.00
C VAL A 10 -17.90 25.70 -22.50
N SER A 11 -18.66 24.93 -21.72
CA SER A 11 -18.41 24.76 -20.29
C SER A 11 -17.32 23.71 -20.10
N VAL A 12 -16.08 24.15 -19.85
CA VAL A 12 -14.98 23.26 -19.45
C VAL A 12 -15.11 23.01 -17.95
N THR A 13 -15.48 21.79 -17.56
CA THR A 13 -15.41 21.37 -16.15
C THR A 13 -14.05 20.72 -15.92
N ILE A 14 -13.21 21.37 -15.13
CA ILE A 14 -11.96 20.79 -14.65
C ILE A 14 -12.31 19.96 -13.41
N LEU A 15 -11.97 18.67 -13.43
CA LEU A 15 -12.02 17.82 -12.25
C LEU A 15 -10.60 17.77 -11.67
N PRO A 16 -10.27 18.57 -10.64
CA PRO A 16 -8.95 18.46 -10.03
C PRO A 16 -8.86 17.13 -9.28
N ALA A 17 -7.87 16.31 -9.61
CA ALA A 17 -7.37 15.34 -8.66
C ALA A 17 -6.59 16.11 -7.60
N LEU A 18 -6.97 15.96 -6.33
CA LEU A 18 -6.23 16.52 -5.21
C LEU A 18 -5.22 15.46 -4.78
N ASP A 19 -3.95 15.81 -4.87
CA ASP A 19 -2.86 15.00 -4.33
C ASP A 19 -2.83 15.20 -2.81
N ASP A 20 -2.87 14.11 -2.08
CA ASP A 20 -2.69 14.12 -0.63
C ASP A 20 -1.88 12.88 -0.21
N GLU A 21 -1.92 12.52 1.07
CA GLU A 21 -1.15 11.41 1.63
C GLU A 21 -2.08 10.33 2.22
N ILE A 22 -3.36 10.38 1.88
CA ILE A 22 -4.39 9.44 2.34
C ILE A 22 -4.37 8.25 1.38
N PRO A 23 -4.18 7.01 1.85
CA PRO A 23 -4.17 5.85 0.97
C PRO A 23 -5.50 5.65 0.25
N GLU A 24 -5.49 5.44 -1.07
CA GLU A 24 -6.68 5.12 -1.87
C GLU A 24 -6.50 3.92 -2.80
N GLU A 25 -7.56 3.12 -2.91
CA GLU A 25 -7.65 2.06 -3.92
C GLU A 25 -8.06 2.64 -5.28
N ARG A 26 -7.77 1.87 -6.34
CA ARG A 26 -8.20 2.18 -7.70
C ARG A 26 -9.70 2.47 -7.74
N SER A 27 -10.06 3.62 -8.30
CA SER A 27 -11.45 4.06 -8.42
C SER A 27 -11.82 4.31 -9.88
N VAL A 28 -13.07 4.03 -10.25
CA VAL A 28 -13.57 4.24 -11.63
C VAL A 28 -14.81 5.12 -11.57
N TYR A 29 -14.75 6.26 -12.24
CA TYR A 29 -15.82 7.24 -12.34
C TYR A 29 -16.42 7.24 -13.74
N GLN A 30 -17.70 7.60 -13.83
CA GLN A 30 -18.39 7.76 -15.11
C GLN A 30 -18.94 9.18 -15.23
N LEU A 31 -18.53 9.87 -16.29
CA LEU A 31 -19.12 11.14 -16.70
C LEU A 31 -20.22 10.87 -17.72
N ARG A 32 -21.38 11.48 -17.51
CA ARG A 32 -22.55 11.35 -18.39
C ARG A 32 -22.98 12.70 -18.93
N LEU A 33 -23.16 12.78 -20.25
CA LEU A 33 -23.85 13.91 -20.88
C LEU A 33 -25.34 13.86 -20.54
N SER A 34 -25.89 14.90 -19.92
CA SER A 34 -27.25 14.89 -19.34
C SER A 34 -28.21 15.94 -19.89
N SER A 35 -27.73 17.07 -20.40
CA SER A 35 -28.57 18.17 -20.90
C SER A 35 -28.25 18.54 -22.33
N LEU A 36 -29.28 18.85 -23.12
CA LEU A 36 -29.19 19.27 -24.51
C LEU A 36 -29.96 20.57 -24.73
N THR A 37 -29.44 21.44 -25.60
CA THR A 37 -30.16 22.60 -26.11
C THR A 37 -31.00 22.18 -27.33
N LEU A 38 -32.08 22.91 -27.62
CA LEU A 38 -32.96 22.64 -28.76
C LEU A 38 -32.16 22.50 -30.07
N GLY A 39 -32.42 21.43 -30.82
CA GLY A 39 -31.70 21.14 -32.07
C GLY A 39 -30.37 20.38 -31.92
N SER A 40 -29.97 20.00 -30.71
CA SER A 40 -28.79 19.14 -30.44
C SER A 40 -29.18 17.70 -30.10
N ALA A 41 -28.26 16.75 -30.31
CA ALA A 41 -28.43 15.35 -29.94
C ALA A 41 -27.16 14.81 -29.27
N ILE A 42 -27.33 13.94 -28.27
CA ILE A 42 -26.24 13.14 -27.69
C ILE A 42 -26.13 11.85 -28.51
N ASN A 43 -24.90 11.47 -28.88
CA ASN A 43 -24.66 10.15 -29.44
C ASN A 43 -24.86 9.09 -28.33
N PRO A 44 -25.85 8.19 -28.45
CA PRO A 44 -26.13 7.19 -27.41
C PRO A 44 -24.93 6.26 -27.14
N ASP A 45 -24.09 6.01 -28.13
CA ASP A 45 -22.92 5.13 -28.03
C ASP A 45 -21.72 5.81 -27.32
N ARG A 46 -21.76 7.14 -27.15
CA ARG A 46 -20.67 7.94 -26.58
C ARG A 46 -21.16 8.97 -25.56
N GLN A 47 -22.27 8.68 -24.88
CA GLN A 47 -22.81 9.56 -23.83
C GLN A 47 -22.08 9.42 -22.48
N LEU A 48 -21.26 8.37 -22.35
CA LEU A 48 -20.47 8.06 -21.17
C LEU A 48 -18.98 8.18 -21.46
N ALA A 49 -18.24 8.81 -20.56
CA ALA A 49 -16.79 8.76 -20.50
C ALA A 49 -16.37 8.13 -19.16
N THR A 50 -15.42 7.19 -19.21
CA THR A 50 -14.86 6.55 -18.02
C THR A 50 -13.58 7.26 -17.61
N ILE A 51 -13.44 7.54 -16.32
CA ILE A 51 -12.22 8.07 -15.72
C ILE A 51 -11.74 7.06 -14.69
N THR A 52 -10.55 6.50 -14.91
CA THR A 52 -9.89 5.66 -13.91
C THR A 52 -8.92 6.49 -13.10
N MET A 53 -9.04 6.42 -11.77
CA MET A 53 -8.03 6.87 -10.84
C MET A 53 -7.21 5.66 -10.40
N ALA A 54 -5.89 5.73 -10.56
CA ALA A 54 -4.99 4.70 -10.05
C ALA A 54 -4.98 4.69 -8.52
N ALA A 55 -4.51 3.59 -7.95
CA ALA A 55 -4.21 3.49 -6.53
C ALA A 55 -3.00 4.39 -6.16
N SER A 56 -3.04 5.01 -4.98
CA SER A 56 -2.03 5.95 -4.47
C SER A 56 -1.75 5.75 -2.97
N ASP A 57 -0.59 6.23 -2.52
CA ASP A 57 -0.19 6.33 -1.11
C ASP A 57 -0.19 5.01 -0.33
N LEU A 58 0.24 3.94 -1.01
CA LEU A 58 0.39 2.60 -0.45
C LEU A 58 -0.91 2.10 0.19
N PRO A 59 -1.98 1.87 -0.59
CA PRO A 59 -3.31 1.50 -0.06
C PRO A 59 -3.31 0.17 0.69
N HIS A 60 -2.35 -0.70 0.35
CA HIS A 60 -2.16 -1.99 1.00
C HIS A 60 -1.08 -1.96 2.09
N GLY A 61 -0.54 -0.79 2.37
CA GLY A 61 0.30 -0.51 3.52
C GLY A 61 1.79 -0.68 3.30
N LEU A 62 2.53 -0.03 4.17
CA LEU A 62 3.98 -0.15 4.33
C LEU A 62 4.26 -1.04 5.54
N PHE A 63 5.11 -2.05 5.38
CA PHE A 63 5.44 -2.98 6.45
C PHE A 63 6.83 -2.72 7.01
N SER A 64 6.93 -2.60 8.33
CA SER A 64 8.18 -2.33 9.05
C SER A 64 8.19 -3.03 10.41
N PHE A 65 9.36 -3.17 11.02
CA PHE A 65 9.44 -3.55 12.43
C PHE A 65 9.16 -2.32 13.30
N SER A 66 8.52 -2.54 14.46
CA SER A 66 8.25 -1.48 15.43
C SER A 66 9.51 -0.82 15.99
N GLN A 67 10.64 -1.53 15.93
CA GLN A 67 11.95 -1.10 16.44
C GLN A 67 13.05 -1.67 15.55
N ALA A 68 14.17 -0.95 15.41
CA ALA A 68 15.30 -1.37 14.57
C ALA A 68 16.21 -2.41 15.25
N SER A 69 16.22 -2.46 16.57
CA SER A 69 16.97 -3.45 17.35
C SER A 69 16.30 -3.71 18.70
N LEU A 70 16.55 -4.90 19.24
CA LEU A 70 16.13 -5.30 20.58
C LEU A 70 17.36 -5.83 21.31
N ARG A 71 17.35 -5.71 22.64
CA ARG A 71 18.33 -6.33 23.52
C ARG A 71 17.57 -7.20 24.50
N ALA A 72 18.09 -8.41 24.70
CA ALA A 72 17.56 -9.35 25.65
C ALA A 72 18.73 -10.08 26.32
N THR A 73 18.42 -10.71 27.43
CA THR A 73 19.29 -11.62 28.18
C THR A 73 18.70 -13.03 28.12
N GLU A 74 19.51 -14.04 28.39
CA GLU A 74 19.02 -15.42 28.44
C GLU A 74 17.95 -15.64 29.51
N GLU A 75 17.98 -14.83 30.59
CA GLU A 75 16.94 -14.82 31.64
C GLU A 75 15.56 -14.41 31.10
N ASP A 76 15.48 -13.65 30.00
CA ASP A 76 14.21 -13.21 29.42
C ASP A 76 13.43 -14.37 28.78
N ARG A 77 14.10 -15.46 28.37
CA ARG A 77 13.57 -16.67 27.69
C ARG A 77 12.85 -16.45 26.36
N ALA A 78 12.34 -15.26 26.09
CA ALA A 78 11.75 -14.87 24.84
C ALA A 78 11.74 -13.35 24.67
N VAL A 79 11.74 -12.90 23.41
CA VAL A 79 11.56 -11.50 23.05
C VAL A 79 10.47 -11.36 22.00
N ASN A 80 9.66 -10.30 22.12
CA ASN A 80 8.60 -10.00 21.16
C ASN A 80 9.05 -8.91 20.19
N MET A 81 8.90 -9.15 18.90
CA MET A 81 9.07 -8.15 17.85
C MET A 81 7.74 -7.95 17.12
N THR A 82 7.33 -6.70 16.94
CA THR A 82 6.08 -6.38 16.24
C THR A 82 6.40 -5.96 14.80
N ILE A 83 5.72 -6.56 13.84
CA ILE A 83 5.63 -6.01 12.48
C ILE A 83 4.42 -5.08 12.45
N VAL A 84 4.62 -3.87 11.94
CA VAL A 84 3.62 -2.82 11.81
C VAL A 84 3.30 -2.61 10.33
N ARG A 85 2.02 -2.46 10.03
CA ARG A 85 1.48 -2.05 8.74
C ARG A 85 0.96 -0.62 8.88
N SER A 86 1.63 0.34 8.23
CA SER A 86 1.27 1.77 8.22
C SER A 86 0.79 2.21 6.84
N MET A 87 0.40 3.48 6.70
CA MET A 87 -0.28 4.01 5.50
C MET A 87 -1.63 3.30 5.30
N GLY A 88 -1.82 2.58 4.19
CA GLY A 88 -3.07 1.91 3.89
C GLY A 88 -3.27 0.58 4.62
N LEU A 89 -4.52 0.31 4.99
CA LEU A 89 -4.93 -0.94 5.65
C LEU A 89 -5.91 -1.76 4.78
N PHE A 90 -5.97 -1.48 3.48
CA PHE A 90 -6.93 -2.13 2.58
C PHE A 90 -6.46 -3.51 2.13
N GLY A 91 -7.41 -4.42 1.99
CA GLY A 91 -7.15 -5.78 1.55
C GLY A 91 -6.33 -6.60 2.54
N SER A 92 -6.14 -7.86 2.18
CA SER A 92 -5.38 -8.82 2.97
C SER A 92 -3.98 -9.00 2.40
N VAL A 93 -2.95 -9.02 3.26
CA VAL A 93 -1.55 -9.11 2.85
C VAL A 93 -0.83 -10.21 3.63
N TRP A 94 -0.09 -11.05 2.92
CA TRP A 94 0.84 -12.00 3.50
C TRP A 94 2.21 -11.34 3.71
N VAL A 95 2.76 -11.46 4.91
CA VAL A 95 4.12 -11.01 5.23
C VAL A 95 4.95 -12.21 5.67
N SER A 96 5.98 -12.53 4.90
CA SER A 96 6.94 -13.59 5.23
C SER A 96 8.13 -13.01 5.97
N TYR A 97 8.62 -13.73 6.98
CA TYR A 97 9.80 -13.34 7.74
C TYR A 97 10.67 -14.56 8.09
N HIS A 98 11.94 -14.31 8.41
CA HIS A 98 12.84 -15.32 8.98
C HIS A 98 13.95 -14.69 9.81
N THR A 99 14.47 -15.46 10.76
CA THR A 99 15.71 -15.16 11.48
C THR A 99 16.95 -15.58 10.70
N GLU A 100 18.01 -14.78 10.76
CA GLU A 100 19.33 -15.06 10.17
C GLU A 100 20.43 -14.81 11.21
N GLY A 101 21.27 -15.81 11.48
CA GLY A 101 22.33 -15.71 12.48
C GLY A 101 23.49 -14.86 11.97
N ARG A 102 24.03 -13.97 12.80
CA ARG A 102 25.23 -13.18 12.48
C ARG A 102 26.44 -13.71 13.23
N THR A 103 26.37 -13.72 14.56
CA THR A 103 27.35 -14.38 15.44
C THR A 103 26.76 -15.59 16.14
N VAL A 104 25.43 -15.59 16.30
CA VAL A 104 24.60 -16.67 16.86
C VAL A 104 24.53 -17.87 15.92
N VAL A 105 24.50 -19.07 16.50
CA VAL A 105 24.11 -20.32 15.83
C VAL A 105 22.61 -20.54 16.02
N ILE A 106 21.82 -20.31 14.97
CA ILE A 106 20.37 -20.53 15.02
C ILE A 106 20.05 -21.99 15.39
N GLY A 107 19.15 -22.15 16.36
CA GLY A 107 18.74 -23.44 16.92
C GLY A 107 19.52 -23.85 18.15
N GLN A 108 20.61 -23.15 18.48
CA GLN A 108 21.40 -23.36 19.69
C GLN A 108 21.16 -22.22 20.69
N ASP A 109 21.40 -20.97 20.30
CA ASP A 109 21.31 -19.81 21.21
C ASP A 109 19.95 -19.09 21.05
N PHE A 110 19.38 -19.16 19.83
CA PHE A 110 18.03 -18.69 19.53
C PHE A 110 17.22 -19.74 18.76
N GLY A 111 15.97 -19.94 19.15
CA GLY A 111 15.05 -20.79 18.40
C GLY A 111 14.81 -20.23 16.99
N GLN A 112 15.03 -21.04 15.96
CA GLN A 112 14.75 -20.64 14.58
C GLN A 112 13.29 -20.16 14.47
N SER A 113 13.10 -18.93 13.98
CA SER A 113 11.76 -18.39 13.76
C SER A 113 11.63 -17.95 12.31
N CYS A 114 10.76 -18.64 11.57
CA CYS A 114 10.34 -18.24 10.24
C CYS A 114 8.84 -18.48 10.10
N GLY A 115 8.19 -17.68 9.26
CA GLY A 115 6.74 -17.79 9.14
C GLY A 115 6.13 -16.82 8.15
N ARG A 116 4.82 -16.97 8.00
CA ARG A 116 3.95 -16.07 7.24
C ARG A 116 2.84 -15.56 8.15
N LEU A 117 2.68 -14.25 8.18
CA LEU A 117 1.62 -13.56 8.92
C LEU A 117 0.60 -13.03 7.92
N LEU A 118 -0.67 -13.35 8.14
CA LEU A 118 -1.77 -12.75 7.39
C LEU A 118 -2.25 -11.49 8.12
N TYR A 119 -2.20 -10.38 7.42
CA TYR A 119 -2.90 -9.16 7.80
C TYR A 119 -4.23 -9.14 7.08
N GLY A 120 -5.32 -9.07 7.84
CA GLY A 120 -6.64 -8.78 7.31
C GLY A 120 -6.83 -7.29 7.00
N PRO A 121 -7.95 -6.92 6.37
CA PRO A 121 -8.32 -5.52 6.18
C PRO A 121 -8.46 -4.82 7.54
N GLY A 122 -7.86 -3.64 7.69
CA GLY A 122 -7.88 -2.87 8.93
C GLY A 122 -6.89 -3.32 10.00
N GLU A 123 -6.18 -4.44 9.81
CA GLU A 123 -5.15 -4.89 10.77
C GLU A 123 -3.83 -4.13 10.56
N SER A 124 -3.32 -3.51 11.61
CA SER A 124 -2.12 -2.65 11.57
C SER A 124 -0.88 -3.24 12.25
N SER A 125 -1.00 -4.36 12.97
CA SER A 125 0.17 -4.98 13.61
C SER A 125 0.00 -6.47 13.88
N ARG A 126 1.12 -7.20 13.88
CA ARG A 126 1.23 -8.58 14.35
C ARG A 126 2.51 -8.75 15.15
N VAL A 127 2.43 -9.56 16.21
CA VAL A 127 3.57 -9.86 17.09
C VAL A 127 4.20 -11.19 16.67
N ILE A 128 5.53 -11.21 16.63
CA ILE A 128 6.37 -12.39 16.49
C ILE A 128 7.06 -12.59 17.83
N THR A 129 6.98 -13.80 18.38
CA THR A 129 7.73 -14.19 19.58
C THR A 129 8.94 -15.01 19.15
N LEU A 130 10.11 -14.57 19.58
CA LEU A 130 11.39 -15.23 19.37
C LEU A 130 11.81 -15.88 20.68
N SER A 131 12.17 -17.16 20.63
CA SER A 131 12.57 -17.91 21.83
C SER A 131 14.07 -17.76 22.03
N ILE A 132 14.48 -17.45 23.25
CA ILE A 132 15.89 -17.38 23.66
C ILE A 132 16.20 -18.72 24.33
N LEU A 133 17.25 -19.37 23.88
CA LEU A 133 17.72 -20.62 24.45
C LEU A 133 18.87 -20.27 25.39
N ASP A 134 18.80 -20.82 26.60
CA ASP A 134 19.72 -20.54 27.70
C ASP A 134 20.61 -21.79 27.84
N GLU A 135 21.89 -21.66 27.51
CA GLU A 135 22.88 -22.73 27.68
C GLU A 135 23.77 -22.44 28.90
N ASP A 136 24.23 -23.48 29.62
CA ASP A 136 25.10 -23.33 30.81
C ASP A 136 26.55 -22.87 30.46
N LEU A 137 26.76 -22.28 29.29
CA LEU A 137 28.04 -21.79 28.80
C LEU A 137 28.16 -20.29 29.00
N LEU A 138 29.35 -19.84 29.39
CA LEU A 138 29.61 -18.40 29.52
C LEU A 138 29.95 -17.83 28.15
N GLU A 139 28.97 -17.15 27.55
CA GLU A 139 29.08 -16.59 26.21
C GLU A 139 29.29 -15.07 26.21
N GLY A 140 29.77 -14.56 25.08
CA GLY A 140 29.92 -13.13 24.85
C GLY A 140 28.61 -12.51 24.33
N PRO A 141 28.60 -11.21 24.02
CA PRO A 141 27.46 -10.59 23.35
C PRO A 141 27.25 -11.19 21.96
N GLU A 142 26.01 -11.55 21.65
CA GLU A 142 25.65 -12.14 20.37
C GLU A 142 24.62 -11.33 19.58
N GLU A 143 24.63 -11.48 18.26
CA GLU A 143 23.75 -10.78 17.33
C GLU A 143 23.16 -11.73 16.29
N PHE A 144 21.88 -11.51 15.97
CA PHE A 144 21.18 -12.11 14.83
C PHE A 144 20.20 -11.09 14.23
N PHE A 145 19.71 -11.36 13.03
CA PHE A 145 18.76 -10.51 12.32
C PHE A 145 17.39 -11.17 12.23
N LEU A 146 16.34 -10.34 12.25
CA LEU A 146 14.99 -10.73 11.82
C LEU A 146 14.68 -9.96 10.55
N ASN A 147 14.38 -10.67 9.47
CA ASN A 147 14.22 -10.09 8.14
C ASN A 147 12.80 -10.33 7.62
N ILE A 148 12.13 -9.26 7.15
CA ILE A 148 10.95 -9.38 6.28
C ILE A 148 11.45 -9.72 4.88
N THR A 149 11.02 -10.86 4.34
CA THR A 149 11.55 -11.37 3.06
C THR A 149 10.61 -11.17 1.90
N LEU A 150 9.31 -11.17 2.14
CA LEU A 150 8.31 -11.10 1.09
C LEU A 150 7.00 -10.52 1.62
N VAL A 151 6.42 -9.60 0.85
CA VAL A 151 5.10 -8.99 1.11
C VAL A 151 4.23 -9.23 -0.11
N GLU A 152 3.12 -9.95 0.06
CA GLU A 152 2.24 -10.37 -1.04
C GLU A 152 0.79 -9.94 -0.76
N LEU A 153 0.23 -9.09 -1.62
CA LEU A 153 -1.20 -8.78 -1.60
C LEU A 153 -2.00 -10.01 -2.05
N LEU A 154 -2.99 -10.40 -1.25
CA LEU A 154 -3.90 -11.48 -1.60
C LEU A 154 -4.85 -11.04 -2.71
N ASN A 155 -4.99 -11.83 -3.76
CA ASN A 155 -5.83 -11.55 -4.94
C ASN A 155 -5.40 -10.31 -5.76
N ALA A 156 -4.09 -10.05 -5.88
CA ALA A 156 -3.54 -8.94 -6.66
C ALA A 156 -3.89 -8.94 -8.16
N SER A 157 -4.51 -10.00 -8.68
CA SER A 157 -4.75 -10.25 -10.10
C SER A 157 -5.64 -9.22 -10.82
N SER A 158 -6.27 -8.29 -10.11
CA SER A 158 -7.10 -7.22 -10.69
C SER A 158 -6.49 -5.82 -10.63
N LEU A 159 -5.28 -5.68 -10.06
CA LEU A 159 -4.62 -4.38 -9.87
C LEU A 159 -3.48 -4.24 -10.86
N ASP A 160 -3.71 -3.50 -11.94
CA ASP A 160 -2.65 -3.05 -12.83
C ASP A 160 -2.14 -1.69 -12.34
N PHE A 161 -1.01 -1.71 -11.63
CA PHE A 161 -0.33 -0.51 -11.12
C PHE A 161 0.53 0.19 -12.18
N THR A 162 0.63 -0.37 -13.39
CA THR A 162 1.45 0.17 -14.49
C THR A 162 0.67 1.00 -15.50
N VAL A 163 -0.65 1.11 -15.31
CA VAL A 163 -1.52 1.89 -16.18
C VAL A 163 -1.24 3.38 -16.03
N ARG A 164 -0.38 3.93 -16.89
CA ARG A 164 -0.42 5.34 -17.26
C ARG A 164 -1.57 5.53 -18.25
N GLU A 165 -2.80 5.46 -17.77
CA GLU A 165 -3.97 5.80 -18.58
C GLU A 165 -3.91 7.30 -18.89
N TYR A 166 -4.32 7.69 -20.09
CA TYR A 166 -4.37 9.08 -20.58
C TYR A 166 -5.43 9.93 -19.83
N GLY A 167 -5.63 9.71 -18.53
CA GLY A 167 -6.43 10.52 -17.62
C GLY A 167 -5.68 11.77 -17.17
N LEU A 168 -6.38 12.59 -16.37
CA LEU A 168 -5.89 13.86 -15.82
C LEU A 168 -4.49 13.68 -15.23
N GLN A 169 -3.50 14.27 -15.90
CA GLN A 169 -2.12 14.26 -15.42
C GLN A 169 -2.04 15.09 -14.14
N ILE A 170 -1.27 14.59 -13.18
CA ILE A 170 -0.87 15.30 -11.96
C ILE A 170 -0.41 16.69 -12.38
N TYR A 171 -1.06 17.73 -11.86
CA TYR A 171 -0.52 19.08 -11.94
C TYR A 171 0.71 19.10 -11.03
N GLN A 172 1.88 18.85 -11.62
CA GLN A 172 3.14 19.16 -10.96
C GLN A 172 3.22 20.69 -10.89
N HIS A 173 2.81 21.25 -9.75
CA HIS A 173 3.09 22.65 -9.44
C HIS A 173 4.61 22.80 -9.52
N PRO A 174 5.15 23.73 -10.33
CA PRO A 174 6.59 23.98 -10.32
C PRO A 174 6.94 24.40 -8.90
N GLY A 175 7.84 23.64 -8.28
CA GLY A 175 8.21 23.77 -6.88
C GLY A 175 8.69 25.18 -6.53
N VAL A 176 8.53 25.49 -5.24
CA VAL A 176 9.32 26.51 -4.53
C VAL A 176 10.45 25.78 -3.82
#